data_AF-A0A7W5FFY7-F1
#
_entry.id   AF-A0A7W5FFY7-F1
#
_cell.length_a   1.000
_cell.length_b   1.000
_cell.length_c   1.000
_cell.angle_alpha   90.00
_cell.angle_beta   90.00
_cell.angle_gamma   90.00
#
_symmetry.space_group_name_H-M   'P 1'
#
loop_
_entity.id
_entity.type
_entity.pdbx_description
1 polymer ?
#
loop_
_entity_poly.entity_id
_entity_poly.type
_entity_poly.pdbx_seq_one_letter_code
_entity_poly.pdbx_strand_id
1 'polypeptide(L)'
;MVTELIERVLTDRELDWESTGAGSYVVSLPGTHKLKTACNLIVGEHSLRIEAFVMRRPDECHEELWAWLLRRNARMYGVAFSIDAAGDVYLTGRVSLKGLDEDELDRLLGSVLTYADESFDTMLEIGFSSSIRREWDWRVKRGESTANLSAFKHLVERAD
;
A
#
# COMPACT_ATOMS: atom_id res chain seq x y z
N MET A 1 -3.40 -25.34 -12.88
CA MET A 1 -3.41 -25.18 -11.40
C MET A 1 -3.50 -23.69 -11.05
N VAL A 2 -3.86 -23.32 -9.80
CA VAL A 2 -4.04 -21.89 -9.45
C VAL A 2 -2.73 -21.08 -9.53
N THR A 3 -1.59 -21.73 -9.30
CA THR A 3 -0.25 -21.15 -9.47
C THR A 3 0.02 -20.78 -10.93
N GLU A 4 -0.30 -21.67 -11.87
CA GLU A 4 -0.17 -21.39 -13.32
C GLU A 4 -1.07 -20.23 -13.78
N LEU A 5 -2.27 -20.10 -13.19
CA LEU A 5 -3.14 -18.95 -13.45
C LEU A 5 -2.47 -17.65 -12.99
N ILE A 6 -1.94 -17.62 -11.77
CA ILE A 6 -1.25 -16.44 -11.21
C ILE A 6 -0.04 -16.09 -12.07
N GLU A 7 0.86 -17.03 -12.31
CA GLU A 7 2.09 -16.81 -13.09
C GLU A 7 1.79 -16.33 -14.52
N ARG A 8 0.77 -16.90 -15.17
CA ARG A 8 0.30 -16.44 -16.48
C ARG A 8 -0.16 -15.00 -16.43
N VAL A 9 -1.10 -14.66 -15.54
CA VAL A 9 -1.65 -13.29 -15.45
C VAL A 9 -0.55 -12.27 -15.15
N LEU A 10 0.35 -12.57 -14.22
CA LEU A 10 1.45 -11.66 -13.88
C LEU A 10 2.40 -11.44 -15.06
N THR A 11 2.67 -12.49 -15.84
CA THR A 11 3.52 -12.42 -17.04
C THR A 11 2.83 -11.69 -18.19
N ASP A 12 1.57 -12.03 -18.48
CA ASP A 12 0.77 -11.43 -19.57
C ASP A 12 0.51 -9.93 -19.33
N ARG A 13 0.44 -9.51 -18.06
CA ARG A 13 0.30 -8.11 -17.64
C ARG A 13 1.62 -7.38 -17.45
N GLU A 14 2.75 -8.02 -17.79
CA GLU A 14 4.11 -7.45 -17.71
C GLU A 14 4.45 -6.92 -16.31
N LEU A 15 3.92 -7.55 -15.26
CA LEU A 15 4.24 -7.17 -13.89
C LEU A 15 5.60 -7.74 -13.48
N ASP A 16 6.36 -6.97 -12.71
CA ASP A 16 7.58 -7.46 -12.07
C ASP A 16 7.19 -8.34 -10.87
N TRP A 17 7.59 -9.62 -10.90
CA TRP A 17 7.27 -10.57 -9.82
C TRP A 17 8.37 -11.62 -9.65
N GLU A 18 8.48 -12.14 -8.43
CA GLU A 18 9.37 -13.26 -8.10
C GLU A 18 8.64 -14.29 -7.22
N SER A 19 9.03 -15.55 -7.33
CA SER A 19 8.57 -16.59 -6.40
C SER A 19 9.36 -16.50 -5.10
N THR A 20 8.64 -16.45 -3.97
CA THR A 20 9.22 -16.40 -2.61
C THR A 20 9.10 -17.73 -1.87
N GLY A 21 8.53 -18.74 -2.53
CA GLY A 21 8.31 -20.08 -1.99
C GLY A 21 7.26 -20.84 -2.81
N ALA A 22 7.03 -22.11 -2.45
CA ALA A 22 6.01 -22.91 -3.12
C ALA A 22 4.63 -22.25 -2.98
N GLY A 23 4.03 -21.86 -4.12
CA GLY A 23 2.74 -21.16 -4.16
C GLY A 23 2.76 -19.76 -3.54
N SER A 24 3.94 -19.13 -3.42
CA SER A 24 4.08 -17.77 -2.87
C SER A 24 4.85 -16.88 -3.83
N TYR A 25 4.36 -15.66 -4.01
CA TYR A 25 4.88 -14.69 -4.96
C TYR A 25 4.88 -13.30 -4.32
N VAL A 26 5.86 -12.47 -4.67
CA VAL A 26 5.80 -11.03 -4.44
C VAL A 26 5.72 -10.32 -5.78
N VAL A 27 4.76 -9.42 -5.90
CA VAL A 27 4.45 -8.66 -7.11
C VAL A 27 4.72 -7.19 -6.84
N SER A 28 5.39 -6.55 -7.77
CA SER A 28 5.79 -5.16 -7.73
C SER A 28 4.78 -4.29 -8.47
N LEU A 29 3.92 -3.60 -7.73
CA LEU A 29 2.89 -2.73 -8.31
C LEU A 29 3.42 -1.28 -8.43
N PRO A 30 3.43 -0.68 -9.63
CA PRO A 30 3.93 0.68 -9.85
C PRO A 30 2.87 1.73 -9.48
N GLY A 31 3.14 2.55 -8.47
CA GLY A 31 2.28 3.66 -8.05
C GLY A 31 2.82 5.03 -8.45
N THR A 32 2.00 6.07 -8.26
CA THR A 32 2.37 7.46 -8.57
C THR A 32 2.85 8.18 -7.31
N HIS A 33 2.06 8.12 -6.24
CA HIS A 33 2.36 8.71 -4.93
C HIS A 33 3.26 7.77 -4.12
N LYS A 34 2.89 6.49 -4.07
CA LYS A 34 3.71 5.41 -3.53
C LYS A 34 4.39 4.66 -4.67
N LEU A 35 5.58 5.13 -5.05
CA LEU A 35 6.35 4.68 -6.23
C LEU A 35 6.32 3.15 -6.49
N LYS A 36 6.41 2.35 -5.43
CA LYS A 36 6.32 0.89 -5.51
C LYS A 36 5.55 0.32 -4.31
N THR A 37 4.62 -0.57 -4.60
CA THR A 37 3.90 -1.37 -3.60
C THR A 37 4.21 -2.84 -3.82
N ALA A 38 4.87 -3.48 -2.86
CA ALA A 38 5.12 -4.91 -2.87
C ALA A 38 3.86 -5.64 -2.36
N CYS A 39 3.27 -6.46 -3.21
CA CYS A 39 2.06 -7.23 -2.95
C CYS A 39 2.39 -8.73 -2.90
N ASN A 40 2.24 -9.36 -1.74
CA ASN A 40 2.43 -10.78 -1.58
C ASN A 40 1.15 -11.54 -1.93
N LEU A 41 1.29 -12.57 -2.75
CA LEU A 41 0.26 -13.53 -3.12
C LEU A 41 0.65 -14.89 -2.55
N ILE A 42 -0.14 -15.42 -1.62
CA ILE A 42 0.20 -16.64 -0.87
C ILE A 42 -0.94 -17.64 -1.02
N VAL A 43 -0.71 -18.69 -1.81
CA VAL A 43 -1.66 -19.77 -2.07
C VAL A 43 -1.70 -20.72 -0.87
N GLY A 44 -2.81 -20.72 -0.13
CA GLY A 44 -3.09 -21.71 0.91
C GLY A 44 -3.88 -22.91 0.36
N GLU A 45 -4.40 -23.74 1.27
CA GLU A 45 -5.19 -24.92 0.89
C GLU A 45 -6.52 -24.58 0.21
N HIS A 46 -7.18 -23.49 0.63
CA HIS A 46 -8.52 -23.12 0.17
C HIS A 46 -8.64 -21.67 -0.30
N SER A 47 -7.66 -20.83 0.03
CA SER A 47 -7.71 -19.40 -0.25
C SER A 47 -6.38 -18.85 -0.72
N LEU A 48 -6.44 -17.85 -1.61
CA LEU A 48 -5.33 -16.95 -1.87
C LEU A 48 -5.34 -15.85 -0.80
N ARG A 49 -4.21 -15.66 -0.12
CA ARG A 49 -3.99 -14.55 0.80
C ARG A 49 -3.21 -13.45 0.08
N ILE A 50 -3.62 -12.21 0.30
CA ILE A 50 -3.02 -10.99 -0.27
C ILE A 50 -2.50 -10.15 0.89
N GLU A 51 -1.23 -9.73 0.83
CA GLU A 51 -0.62 -8.88 1.86
C GLU A 51 0.32 -7.85 1.21
N ALA A 52 0.03 -6.56 1.34
CA ALA A 52 0.87 -5.49 0.82
C ALA A 52 1.23 -4.49 1.91
N PHE A 53 2.52 -4.19 2.04
CA PHE A 53 3.01 -3.18 2.98
C PHE A 53 2.73 -1.77 2.44
N VAL A 54 2.05 -0.93 3.23
CA VAL A 54 1.69 0.43 2.84
C VAL A 54 2.70 1.42 3.42
N MET A 55 2.79 1.50 4.75
CA MET A 55 3.72 2.39 5.44
C MET A 55 4.08 1.88 6.84
N ARG A 56 5.20 2.40 7.37
CA ARG A 56 5.59 2.20 8.76
C ARG A 56 4.56 2.82 9.70
N ARG A 57 4.55 2.35 10.94
CA ARG A 57 3.79 2.96 12.04
C ARG A 57 3.90 4.49 12.00
N PRO A 58 2.78 5.24 12.11
CA PRO A 58 2.83 6.69 12.18
C PRO A 58 3.60 7.18 13.42
N ASP A 59 4.23 8.35 13.31
CA ASP A 59 4.91 9.01 14.43
C ASP A 59 3.89 9.61 15.41
N GLU A 60 2.76 10.09 14.89
CA GLU A 60 1.73 10.83 15.64
C GLU A 60 0.30 10.50 15.17
N CYS A 61 -0.72 11.05 15.86
CA CYS A 61 -2.14 10.94 15.49
C CYS A 61 -2.66 9.52 15.20
N HIS A 62 -2.16 8.52 15.94
CA HIS A 62 -2.48 7.10 15.75
C HIS A 62 -3.99 6.81 15.73
N GLU A 63 -4.74 7.32 16.71
CA GLU A 63 -6.19 7.07 16.80
C GLU A 63 -6.95 7.65 15.61
N GLU A 64 -6.57 8.85 15.17
CA GLU A 64 -7.13 9.50 13.99
C GLU A 64 -6.86 8.67 12.73
N LEU A 65 -5.61 8.23 12.54
CA LEU A 65 -5.23 7.40 11.40
C LEU A 65 -6.01 6.09 11.41
N TRP A 66 -6.07 5.38 12.56
CA TRP A 66 -6.78 4.11 12.63
C TRP A 66 -8.29 4.26 12.39
N ALA A 67 -8.91 5.30 12.95
CA ALA A 67 -10.31 5.61 12.67
C ALA A 67 -10.53 5.92 11.18
N TRP A 68 -9.60 6.64 10.53
CA TRP A 68 -9.65 6.93 9.11
C TRP A 68 -9.54 5.65 8.26
N LEU A 69 -8.59 4.76 8.57
CA LEU A 69 -8.41 3.47 7.90
C LEU A 69 -9.66 2.60 8.02
N LEU A 70 -10.22 2.48 9.24
CA LEU A 70 -11.43 1.70 9.49
C LEU A 70 -12.65 2.22 8.74
N ARG A 71 -12.83 3.54 8.64
CA ARG A 71 -13.92 4.14 7.83
C ARG A 71 -13.74 3.84 6.35
N ARG A 72 -12.50 3.85 5.86
CA ARG A 72 -12.20 3.57 4.45
C ARG A 72 -12.47 2.11 4.06
N ASN A 73 -12.25 1.17 4.98
CA ASN A 73 -12.51 -0.25 4.76
C ASN A 73 -13.96 -0.55 4.31
N ALA A 74 -14.94 0.26 4.74
CA ALA A 74 -16.35 0.05 4.39
C ALA A 74 -16.68 0.17 2.89
N ARG A 75 -15.81 0.80 2.10
CA ARG A 75 -15.98 1.01 0.66
C ARG A 75 -14.95 0.27 -0.20
N MET A 76 -14.13 -0.58 0.41
CA MET A 76 -13.04 -1.29 -0.27
C MET A 76 -13.48 -2.67 -0.74
N TYR A 77 -12.80 -3.18 -1.76
CA TYR A 77 -13.05 -4.49 -2.35
C TYR A 77 -11.83 -5.39 -2.20
N GLY A 78 -12.06 -6.65 -1.83
CA GLY A 78 -11.07 -7.73 -1.78
C GLY A 78 -10.00 -7.63 -0.70
N VAL A 79 -9.57 -6.42 -0.36
CA VAL A 79 -8.57 -6.10 0.67
C VAL A 79 -9.08 -5.00 1.60
N ALA A 80 -8.55 -4.98 2.81
CA ALA A 80 -8.81 -3.97 3.82
C ALA A 80 -7.51 -3.53 4.49
N PHE A 81 -7.47 -2.31 5.00
CA PHE A 81 -6.38 -1.86 5.86
C PHE A 81 -6.36 -2.65 7.16
N SER A 82 -5.16 -3.06 7.56
CA SER A 82 -4.86 -3.68 8.84
C SER A 82 -3.56 -3.11 9.41
N ILE A 83 -3.34 -3.38 10.70
CA ILE A 83 -2.11 -3.03 11.40
C ILE A 83 -1.50 -4.29 12.01
N ASP A 84 -0.17 -4.36 12.02
CA ASP A 84 0.54 -5.41 12.74
C ASP A 84 0.80 -5.02 14.22
N ALA A 85 1.53 -5.86 14.94
CA ALA A 85 1.87 -5.61 16.34
C ALA A 85 2.82 -4.42 16.54
N ALA A 86 3.60 -4.05 15.51
CA ALA A 86 4.45 -2.86 15.53
C ALA A 86 3.66 -1.58 15.20
N GLY A 87 2.43 -1.71 14.66
CA GLY A 87 1.59 -0.63 14.21
C GLY A 87 1.84 -0.23 12.74
N ASP A 88 2.59 -1.04 11.99
CA ASP A 88 2.79 -0.85 10.56
C ASP A 88 1.49 -1.14 9.81
N VAL A 89 1.24 -0.38 8.75
CA VAL A 89 -0.02 -0.45 8.00
C VAL A 89 0.15 -1.33 6.76
N TYR A 90 -0.79 -2.25 6.61
CA TYR A 90 -0.88 -3.18 5.49
C TYR A 90 -2.24 -3.10 4.80
N LEU A 91 -2.29 -3.55 3.55
CA LEU A 91 -3.51 -4.02 2.90
C LEU A 91 -3.52 -5.54 2.96
N THR A 92 -4.59 -6.12 3.49
CA THR A 92 -4.73 -7.57 3.65
C THR A 92 -6.04 -8.06 3.08
N GLY A 93 -6.03 -9.22 2.41
CA GLY A 93 -7.21 -9.83 1.80
C GLY A 93 -7.12 -11.36 1.75
N ARG A 94 -8.28 -12.01 1.63
CA ARG A 94 -8.40 -13.46 1.43
C ARG A 94 -9.53 -13.76 0.47
N VAL A 95 -9.26 -14.57 -0.55
CA VAL A 95 -10.25 -14.95 -1.56
C VAL A 95 -10.23 -16.46 -1.76
N SER A 96 -11.38 -17.05 -2.05
CA SER A 96 -11.51 -18.48 -2.32
C SER A 96 -10.79 -18.86 -3.62
N LEU A 97 -9.99 -19.93 -3.62
CA LEU A 97 -9.35 -20.42 -4.84
C LEU A 97 -10.36 -20.86 -5.91
N LYS A 98 -11.59 -21.23 -5.51
CA LYS A 98 -12.67 -21.59 -6.45
C LYS A 98 -13.25 -20.38 -7.19
N GLY A 99 -13.15 -19.20 -6.59
CA GLY A 99 -13.65 -17.95 -7.17
C GLY A 99 -12.54 -17.11 -7.81
N LEU A 100 -11.32 -17.64 -7.90
CA LEU A 100 -10.20 -16.93 -8.48
C LEU A 100 -10.10 -17.25 -9.97
N ASP A 101 -10.27 -16.22 -10.80
CA ASP A 101 -9.99 -16.20 -12.23
C ASP A 101 -9.06 -15.03 -12.57
N GLU A 102 -8.79 -14.82 -13.87
CA GLU A 102 -7.88 -13.76 -14.33
C GLU A 102 -8.41 -12.38 -13.97
N ASP A 103 -9.72 -12.15 -14.16
CA ASP A 103 -10.35 -10.86 -13.89
C ASP A 103 -10.38 -10.56 -12.39
N GLU A 104 -10.61 -11.57 -11.55
CA GLU A 104 -10.57 -11.43 -10.10
C GLU A 104 -9.18 -11.12 -9.60
N LEU A 105 -8.15 -11.80 -10.12
CA LEU A 105 -6.76 -11.50 -9.78
C LEU A 105 -6.38 -10.07 -10.18
N ASP A 106 -6.77 -9.64 -11.39
CA ASP A 106 -6.55 -8.26 -11.87
C ASP A 106 -7.26 -7.24 -10.98
N ARG A 107 -8.54 -7.49 -10.62
CA ARG A 107 -9.30 -6.64 -9.68
C ARG A 107 -8.62 -6.52 -8.32
N LEU A 108 -8.06 -7.60 -7.79
CA LEU A 108 -7.36 -7.60 -6.50
C LEU A 108 -6.06 -6.78 -6.56
N LEU A 109 -5.25 -6.98 -7.60
CA LEU A 109 -4.00 -6.24 -7.78
C LEU A 109 -4.27 -4.74 -8.01
N GLY A 110 -5.26 -4.42 -8.83
CA GLY A 110 -5.74 -3.05 -9.03
C GLY A 110 -6.22 -2.42 -7.73
N SER A 111 -7.00 -3.15 -6.92
CA SER A 111 -7.46 -2.68 -5.60
C SER A 111 -6.29 -2.38 -4.67
N VAL A 112 -5.30 -3.27 -4.59
CA VAL A 112 -4.09 -3.04 -3.78
C VAL A 112 -3.36 -1.77 -4.24
N LEU A 113 -3.11 -1.64 -5.54
CA LEU A 113 -2.42 -0.49 -6.10
C LEU A 113 -3.18 0.81 -5.80
N THR A 114 -4.46 0.88 -6.18
CA THR A 114 -5.30 2.06 -5.98
C THR A 114 -5.36 2.47 -4.51
N TYR A 115 -5.63 1.53 -3.61
CA TYR A 115 -5.80 1.88 -2.21
C TYR A 115 -4.49 2.27 -1.53
N ALA A 116 -3.36 1.65 -1.91
CA ALA A 116 -2.06 2.03 -1.40
C ALA A 116 -1.63 3.41 -1.91
N ASP A 117 -1.86 3.70 -3.20
CA ASP A 117 -1.44 4.95 -3.84
C ASP A 117 -2.30 6.15 -3.42
N GLU A 118 -3.63 6.05 -3.56
CA GLU A 118 -4.55 7.16 -3.26
C GLU A 118 -4.63 7.51 -1.77
N SER A 119 -4.26 6.57 -0.89
CA SER A 119 -4.31 6.81 0.55
C SER A 119 -3.00 7.36 1.10
N PHE A 120 -1.90 7.24 0.34
CA PHE A 120 -0.55 7.42 0.86
C PHE A 120 -0.33 8.81 1.46
N ASP A 121 -0.62 9.86 0.69
CA ASP A 121 -0.38 11.24 1.13
C ASP A 121 -1.23 11.61 2.35
N THR A 122 -2.52 11.24 2.35
CA THR A 122 -3.39 11.47 3.52
C THR A 122 -2.88 10.74 4.76
N MET A 123 -2.40 9.50 4.62
CA MET A 123 -1.83 8.76 5.75
C MET A 123 -0.55 9.43 6.27
N LEU A 124 0.27 9.97 5.37
CA LEU A 124 1.48 10.73 5.73
C LEU A 124 1.15 12.07 6.41
N GLU A 125 0.14 12.78 5.92
CA GLU A 125 -0.35 14.01 6.55
C GLU A 125 -0.84 13.76 7.97
N ILE A 126 -1.65 12.73 8.18
CA ILE A 126 -2.14 12.41 9.53
C ILE A 126 -0.98 11.94 10.43
N GLY A 127 -0.17 11.00 9.95
CA GLY A 127 0.77 10.26 10.79
C GLY A 127 2.17 10.85 10.93
N PHE A 128 2.57 11.80 10.08
CA PHE A 128 3.95 12.29 9.98
C PHE A 128 4.07 13.81 9.76
N SER A 129 3.00 14.57 9.95
CA SER A 129 2.97 16.03 9.74
C SER A 129 4.18 16.77 10.35
N SER A 130 4.48 16.53 11.62
CA SER A 130 5.57 17.15 12.37
C SER A 130 6.95 16.76 11.81
N SER A 131 7.13 15.50 11.40
CA SER A 131 8.37 15.02 10.80
C SER A 131 8.58 15.60 9.40
N ILE A 132 7.52 15.71 8.60
CA ILE A 132 7.55 16.34 7.27
C ILE A 132 7.94 17.82 7.36
N ARG A 133 7.35 18.57 8.31
CA ARG A 133 7.71 19.99 8.54
C ARG A 133 9.17 20.15 8.91
N ARG A 134 9.69 19.31 9.82
CA ARG A 134 11.10 19.34 10.24
C ARG A 134 12.05 19.04 9.08
N GLU A 135 11.73 18.04 8.26
CA GLU A 135 12.52 17.70 7.06
C GLU A 135 12.51 18.84 6.04
N TRP A 136 11.35 19.48 5.82
CA TRP A 136 11.24 20.64 4.95
C TRP A 136 12.16 21.78 5.39
N ASP A 137 12.06 22.20 6.67
CA ASP A 137 12.88 23.26 7.24
C ASP A 137 14.38 22.95 7.15
N TRP A 138 14.75 21.70 7.39
CA TRP A 138 16.14 21.23 7.28
C TRP A 138 16.65 21.37 5.85
N ARG A 139 15.86 20.97 4.84
CA ARG A 139 16.23 21.09 3.43
C ARG A 139 16.38 22.53 2.99
N VAL A 140 15.42 23.39 3.35
CA VAL A 140 15.46 24.83 3.04
C VAL A 140 16.72 25.48 3.63
N LYS A 141 17.05 25.21 4.90
CA LYS A 141 18.24 25.77 5.55
C LYS A 141 19.55 25.34 4.89
N ARG A 142 19.58 24.20 4.21
CA ARG A 142 20.78 23.64 3.55
C ARG A 142 20.81 23.86 2.04
N GLY A 143 19.77 24.43 1.44
CA GLY A 143 19.64 24.57 -0.01
C GLY A 143 19.40 23.24 -0.73
N GLU A 144 18.88 22.22 -0.03
CA GLU A 144 18.53 20.91 -0.59
C GLU A 144 17.16 20.96 -1.28
N SER A 145 16.94 20.09 -2.28
CA SER A 145 15.68 20.05 -3.04
C SER A 145 14.50 19.53 -2.22
N THR A 146 13.36 20.24 -2.24
CA THR A 146 12.09 19.86 -1.61
C THR A 146 11.08 19.22 -2.58
N ALA A 147 11.51 18.85 -3.81
CA ALA A 147 10.60 18.33 -4.83
C ALA A 147 9.76 17.13 -4.36
N ASN A 148 10.36 16.20 -3.60
CA ASN A 148 9.68 15.02 -3.05
C ASN A 148 8.71 15.33 -1.91
N LEU A 149 8.72 16.55 -1.38
CA LEU A 149 7.79 17.01 -0.35
C LEU A 149 6.69 17.91 -0.91
N SER A 150 6.66 18.13 -2.22
CA SER A 150 5.76 19.10 -2.88
C SER A 150 4.28 18.88 -2.56
N ALA A 151 3.83 17.62 -2.44
CA ALA A 151 2.47 17.26 -2.03
C ALA A 151 2.10 17.84 -0.64
N PHE A 152 3.08 18.02 0.25
CA PHE A 152 2.90 18.45 1.63
C PHE A 152 3.19 19.94 1.87
N LYS A 153 3.40 20.74 0.81
CA LYS A 153 3.74 22.17 0.91
C LYS A 153 2.73 22.94 1.79
N HIS A 154 1.46 22.58 1.70
CA HIS A 154 0.37 23.18 2.48
C HIS A 154 0.51 22.99 4.00
N LEU A 155 1.25 21.98 4.46
CA LEU A 155 1.54 21.77 5.88
C LEU A 155 2.47 22.84 6.45
N VAL A 156 3.28 23.47 5.60
CA VAL A 156 4.26 24.50 5.98
C VAL A 156 3.69 25.91 5.75
N GLU A 157 2.93 26.13 4.67
CA GLU A 157 2.31 27.43 4.36
C GLU A 157 1.22 27.85 5.36
N ARG A 158 0.63 26.91 6.11
CA ARG A 158 -0.39 27.18 7.13
C ARG A 158 0.18 27.44 8.53
N ALA A 159 1.50 27.44 8.67
CA ALA A 159 2.17 27.62 9.96
C ALA A 159 2.44 29.10 10.31
N ASP A 160 1.98 30.04 9.48
CA ASP A 160 2.07 31.50 9.70
C ASP A 160 0.72 32.11 10.13
#